data_AF-A0A5Q4DLY8-F1
#
_entry.id   AF-A0A5Q4DLY8-F1
#
_cell.length_a   1.000
_cell.length_b   1.000
_cell.length_c   1.000
_cell.angle_alpha   90.00
_cell.angle_beta   90.00
_cell.angle_gamma   90.00
#
_symmetry.space_group_name_H-M   'P 1'
#
loop_
_entity.id
_entity.type
_entity.pdbx_description
1 polymer ?
#
loop_
_entity_poly.entity_id
_entity_poly.type
_entity_poly.pdbx_seq_one_letter_code
_entity_poly.pdbx_strand_id
1 'polypeptide(L)'
;MISDFAVIMRAQQSRPAGGMVRYTLMSPGDSMPVTRLRDAAGAERWTDCFGGKALAMVFLLPTDLSMIERLCDVVAHGLPTHAYVALIIPGNPCPLPAPLSRIALFDVDHMVSKRFGVFPKSDGDARHFRQQVMLFDPMSRLVEATRLKTSADLENAMAHLAAQPAQASFGNRPVQPPILTLPRVFSAELCATLIASHRRDTRTMSGVMRCVNGRTIGVHDTDFKRRRDYLITDAALIARIQGRIRTAVLPELQKAFGIAATRMERYLVGSYSANDVGHFAPHRDNTTPGTAHRRFAISINLNDDFDGGVVSFPEYGPEGIKAPAGGAVVFGCGLLHAVSPVTRGTRYTFLPFVYDEAGAQIRQANLARHG
;
A
#
# COMPACT_ATOMS: atom_id res chain seq x y z
N MET A 1 -18.42 22.47 -22.15
CA MET A 1 -17.10 21.85 -22.43
C MET A 1 -16.73 20.85 -21.34
N ILE A 2 -17.60 19.88 -21.06
CA ILE A 2 -17.34 18.74 -20.18
C ILE A 2 -18.03 17.56 -20.88
N SER A 3 -17.44 17.04 -21.95
CA SER A 3 -17.96 15.86 -22.65
C SER A 3 -16.89 15.01 -23.35
N ASP A 4 -15.67 15.51 -23.53
CA ASP A 4 -14.75 14.86 -24.48
C ASP A 4 -13.73 13.90 -23.84
N PHE A 5 -13.67 13.80 -22.52
CA PHE A 5 -12.80 12.81 -21.85
C PHE A 5 -13.40 11.40 -21.78
N ALA A 6 -14.72 11.25 -21.98
CA ALA A 6 -15.39 9.94 -21.98
C ALA A 6 -15.36 9.23 -23.34
N VAL A 7 -14.90 9.91 -24.40
CA VAL A 7 -14.99 9.44 -25.79
C VAL A 7 -13.72 8.69 -26.26
N ILE A 8 -12.59 8.78 -25.54
CA ILE A 8 -11.32 8.12 -25.93
C ILE A 8 -11.26 6.62 -25.53
N MET A 9 -12.38 6.01 -25.14
CA MET A 9 -12.42 4.60 -24.68
C MET A 9 -13.23 3.65 -25.56
N ARG A 10 -13.68 4.06 -26.76
CA ARG A 10 -14.29 3.12 -27.72
C ARG A 10 -13.99 3.50 -29.17
N ALA A 11 -13.11 2.73 -29.80
CA ALA A 11 -13.12 2.54 -31.25
C ALA A 11 -12.98 1.04 -31.57
N GLN A 12 -14.02 0.51 -32.23
CA GLN A 12 -14.18 -0.84 -32.76
C GLN A 12 -13.12 -1.11 -33.84
N GLN A 13 -12.31 -2.17 -33.74
CA GLN A 13 -12.57 -3.50 -34.32
C GLN A 13 -13.06 -3.50 -35.78
N SER A 14 -12.12 -3.47 -36.72
CA SER A 14 -12.16 -4.27 -37.94
C SER A 14 -11.27 -5.51 -37.76
N ARG A 15 -11.77 -6.70 -38.11
CA ARG A 15 -11.05 -7.98 -37.99
C ARG A 15 -10.25 -8.24 -39.28
N PRO A 16 -8.93 -8.50 -39.21
CA PRO A 16 -8.27 -9.32 -40.20
C PRO A 16 -8.41 -10.81 -39.84
N ALA A 17 -8.55 -11.65 -40.87
CA ALA A 17 -8.55 -13.10 -40.76
C ALA A 17 -7.13 -13.60 -40.42
N GLY A 18 -7.02 -14.40 -39.36
CA GLY A 18 -5.77 -14.79 -38.70
C GLY A 18 -5.71 -14.22 -37.28
N GLY A 19 -6.12 -15.01 -36.28
CA GLY A 19 -6.32 -14.53 -34.91
C GLY A 19 -5.03 -14.01 -34.27
N MET A 20 -4.78 -12.71 -34.38
CA MET A 20 -3.63 -12.07 -33.75
C MET A 20 -3.70 -12.24 -32.23
N VAL A 21 -2.69 -12.90 -31.65
CA VAL A 21 -2.58 -13.08 -30.20
C VAL A 21 -2.41 -11.70 -29.54
N ARG A 22 -3.37 -11.32 -28.69
CA ARG A 22 -3.39 -10.00 -28.04
C ARG A 22 -2.87 -10.09 -26.62
N TYR A 23 -2.05 -9.11 -26.25
CA TYR A 23 -1.50 -8.96 -24.90
C TYR A 23 -1.98 -7.65 -24.30
N THR A 24 -1.93 -7.55 -22.98
CA THR A 24 -2.01 -6.24 -22.32
C THR A 24 -0.73 -5.47 -22.65
N LEU A 25 -0.89 -4.18 -22.94
CA LEU A 25 0.24 -3.28 -23.15
C LEU A 25 0.45 -2.50 -21.85
N MET A 26 1.69 -2.51 -21.38
CA MET A 26 2.16 -1.67 -20.28
C MET A 26 3.25 -0.74 -20.83
N SER A 27 3.14 0.53 -20.50
CA SER A 27 4.04 1.60 -20.92
C SER A 27 4.72 2.22 -19.70
N PRO A 28 5.94 2.78 -19.86
CA PRO A 28 6.57 3.56 -18.80
C PRO A 28 5.62 4.62 -18.24
N GLY A 29 5.55 4.71 -16.92
CA GLY A 29 4.62 5.55 -16.17
C GLY A 29 3.28 4.90 -15.81
N ASP A 30 2.94 3.73 -16.37
CA ASP A 30 1.74 3.01 -15.95
C ASP A 30 1.89 2.52 -14.49
N SER A 31 0.81 2.64 -13.72
CA SER A 31 0.78 2.08 -12.37
C SER A 31 0.78 0.57 -12.40
N MET A 32 1.54 -0.04 -11.49
CA MET A 32 1.54 -1.48 -11.30
C MET A 32 0.12 -1.99 -11.00
N PRO A 33 -0.38 -2.98 -11.76
CA PRO A 33 -1.67 -3.59 -11.47
C PRO A 33 -1.71 -4.19 -10.05
N VAL A 34 -2.70 -3.80 -9.25
CA VAL A 34 -2.97 -4.44 -7.95
C VAL A 34 -3.57 -5.81 -8.21
N THR A 35 -2.83 -6.85 -7.86
CA THR A 35 -3.23 -8.24 -8.06
C THR A 35 -2.74 -9.13 -6.93
N ARG A 36 -3.36 -10.30 -6.84
CA ARG A 36 -3.08 -11.29 -5.81
C ARG A 36 -2.28 -12.43 -6.40
N LEU A 37 -1.23 -12.81 -5.69
CA LEU A 37 -0.35 -13.95 -5.95
C LEU A 37 -0.26 -14.82 -4.71
N ARG A 38 0.35 -16.00 -4.85
CA ARG A 38 0.59 -16.93 -3.74
C ARG A 38 2.05 -17.31 -3.67
N ASP A 39 2.59 -17.41 -2.46
CA ASP A 39 3.90 -18.04 -2.26
C ASP A 39 3.78 -19.57 -2.29
N ALA A 40 4.92 -20.27 -2.17
CA ALA A 40 4.97 -21.74 -2.19
C ALA A 40 4.14 -22.40 -1.07
N ALA A 41 3.92 -21.70 0.06
CA ALA A 41 3.11 -22.16 1.18
C ALA A 41 1.62 -21.86 0.99
N GLY A 42 1.24 -21.23 -0.14
CA GLY A 42 -0.12 -20.82 -0.45
C GLY A 42 -0.57 -19.53 0.23
N ALA A 43 0.33 -18.82 0.93
CA ALA A 43 -0.03 -17.56 1.55
C ALA A 43 -0.20 -16.47 0.49
N GLU A 44 -1.28 -15.70 0.62
CA GLU A 44 -1.63 -14.69 -0.37
C GLU A 44 -0.77 -13.43 -0.19
N ARG A 45 -0.21 -12.95 -1.30
CA ARG A 45 0.55 -11.69 -1.39
C ARG A 45 -0.12 -10.79 -2.41
N TRP A 46 -0.34 -9.54 -2.04
CA TRP A 46 -0.85 -8.52 -2.95
C TRP A 46 0.32 -7.72 -3.50
N THR A 47 0.31 -7.38 -4.79
CA THR A 47 1.43 -6.63 -5.40
C THR A 47 1.63 -5.24 -4.77
N ASP A 48 0.62 -4.67 -4.13
CA ASP A 48 0.73 -3.40 -3.43
C ASP A 48 1.65 -3.44 -2.20
N CYS A 49 2.02 -4.63 -1.70
CA CYS A 49 2.97 -4.80 -0.60
C CYS A 49 4.42 -4.47 -0.97
N PHE A 50 4.72 -4.32 -2.26
CA PHE A 50 6.05 -3.98 -2.75
C PHE A 50 6.31 -2.47 -2.84
N GLY A 51 5.30 -1.62 -2.58
CA GLY A 51 5.45 -0.17 -2.64
C GLY A 51 6.56 0.35 -1.71
N GLY A 52 7.18 1.46 -2.11
CA GLY A 52 8.30 2.08 -1.38
C GLY A 52 9.66 1.46 -1.63
N LYS A 53 9.78 0.54 -2.61
CA LYS A 53 11.05 -0.02 -3.06
C LYS A 53 11.15 0.07 -4.58
N ALA A 54 12.36 0.18 -5.10
CA ALA A 54 12.61 -0.16 -6.49
C ALA A 54 12.36 -1.66 -6.66
N LEU A 55 11.48 -2.04 -7.57
CA LEU A 55 11.01 -3.42 -7.72
C LEU A 55 11.33 -3.95 -9.11
N ALA A 56 11.90 -5.14 -9.20
CA ALA A 56 11.87 -5.93 -10.42
C ALA A 56 10.86 -7.08 -10.27
N MET A 57 9.84 -7.08 -11.12
CA MET A 57 8.99 -8.26 -11.32
C MET A 57 9.56 -9.07 -12.48
N VAL A 58 10.10 -10.24 -12.17
CA VAL A 58 10.76 -11.13 -13.14
C VAL A 58 9.82 -12.28 -13.45
N PHE A 59 9.31 -12.34 -14.67
CA PHE A 59 8.43 -13.40 -15.15
C PHE A 59 9.27 -14.44 -15.90
N LEU A 60 9.38 -15.64 -15.34
CA LEU A 60 10.14 -16.75 -15.94
C LEU A 60 9.28 -18.01 -16.05
N LEU A 61 9.58 -18.82 -17.06
CA LEU A 61 9.09 -20.19 -17.12
C LEU A 61 9.96 -21.06 -16.20
N PRO A 62 9.37 -21.96 -15.40
CA PRO A 62 10.15 -22.80 -14.49
C PRO A 62 11.04 -23.81 -15.24
N THR A 63 10.80 -24.01 -16.53
CA THR A 63 11.59 -24.88 -17.41
C THR A 63 12.84 -24.21 -17.98
N ASP A 64 12.98 -22.89 -17.88
CA ASP A 64 14.19 -22.18 -18.33
C ASP A 64 15.25 -22.17 -17.23
N LEU A 65 15.91 -23.33 -17.06
CA LEU A 65 16.88 -23.54 -15.98
C LEU A 65 18.06 -22.58 -16.06
N SER A 66 18.46 -22.17 -17.26
CA SER A 66 19.56 -21.23 -17.48
C SER A 66 19.25 -19.85 -16.91
N MET A 67 18.04 -19.32 -17.17
CA MET A 67 17.59 -18.05 -16.59
C MET A 67 17.38 -18.14 -15.08
N ILE A 68 16.85 -19.27 -14.59
CA ILE A 68 16.65 -19.51 -13.16
C ILE A 68 18.00 -19.53 -12.42
N GLU A 69 19.00 -20.23 -12.94
CA GLU A 69 20.35 -20.25 -12.37
C GLU A 69 20.96 -18.86 -12.36
N ARG A 70 20.87 -18.11 -13.47
CA ARG A 70 21.42 -16.76 -13.53
C ARG A 70 20.74 -15.79 -12.56
N LEU A 71 19.41 -15.83 -12.45
CA LEU A 71 18.70 -15.01 -11.48
C LEU A 71 19.08 -15.39 -10.05
N CYS A 72 19.27 -16.69 -9.78
CA CYS A 72 19.72 -17.18 -8.48
C CYS A 72 21.07 -16.58 -8.11
N ASP A 73 22.04 -16.57 -9.03
CA ASP A 73 23.34 -15.95 -8.82
C ASP A 73 23.18 -14.47 -8.48
N VAL A 74 22.43 -13.71 -9.28
CA VAL A 74 22.25 -12.27 -9.05
C VAL A 74 21.63 -12.00 -7.67
N VAL A 75 20.59 -12.74 -7.30
CA VAL A 75 19.93 -12.58 -6.00
C VAL A 75 20.85 -13.00 -4.85
N ALA A 76 21.69 -14.03 -5.04
CA ALA A 76 22.64 -14.51 -4.03
C ALA A 76 23.79 -13.53 -3.76
N HIS A 77 24.23 -12.77 -4.78
CA HIS A 77 25.23 -11.70 -4.60
C HIS A 77 24.70 -10.47 -3.85
N GLY A 78 23.38 -10.40 -3.66
CA GLY A 78 22.71 -9.35 -2.92
C GLY A 78 22.38 -8.13 -3.77
N LEU A 79 21.34 -7.42 -3.34
CA LEU A 79 20.89 -6.17 -3.94
C LEU A 79 20.94 -5.05 -2.90
N PRO A 80 20.98 -3.78 -3.34
CA PRO A 80 20.79 -2.65 -2.43
C PRO A 80 19.52 -2.82 -1.60
N THR A 81 19.52 -2.35 -0.35
CA THR A 81 18.40 -2.54 0.59
C THR A 81 17.08 -1.89 0.15
N HIS A 82 17.16 -0.90 -0.75
CA HIS A 82 16.03 -0.20 -1.35
C HIS A 82 15.46 -0.92 -2.59
N ALA A 83 16.15 -1.95 -3.09
CA ALA A 83 15.74 -2.74 -4.24
C ALA A 83 15.13 -4.08 -3.79
N TYR A 84 14.19 -4.59 -4.57
CA TYR A 84 13.55 -5.88 -4.34
C TYR A 84 13.27 -6.59 -5.65
N VAL A 85 13.35 -7.92 -5.63
CA VAL A 85 13.00 -8.77 -6.78
C VAL A 85 11.84 -9.66 -6.36
N ALA A 86 10.78 -9.67 -7.16
CA ALA A 86 9.71 -10.65 -7.09
C ALA A 86 9.79 -11.56 -8.31
N LEU A 87 10.02 -12.85 -8.10
CA LEU A 87 10.03 -13.86 -9.16
C LEU A 87 8.60 -14.38 -9.34
N ILE A 88 8.03 -14.21 -10.53
CA ILE A 88 6.70 -14.69 -10.88
C ILE A 88 6.84 -15.92 -11.79
N ILE A 89 6.37 -17.06 -11.30
CA ILE A 89 6.34 -18.32 -12.04
C ILE A 89 4.88 -18.64 -12.42
N PRO A 90 4.56 -18.86 -13.70
CA PRO A 90 3.23 -19.29 -14.10
C PRO A 90 2.99 -20.75 -13.66
N GLY A 91 1.76 -21.05 -13.23
CA GLY A 91 1.36 -22.41 -12.84
C GLY A 91 1.55 -22.71 -11.34
N ASN A 92 1.56 -23.99 -11.00
CA ASN A 92 1.61 -24.47 -9.62
C ASN A 92 3.00 -24.27 -8.98
N PRO A 93 3.07 -24.22 -7.62
CA PRO A 93 4.33 -24.25 -6.90
C PRO A 93 5.28 -25.34 -7.39
N CYS A 94 6.53 -24.97 -7.66
CA CYS A 94 7.58 -25.88 -8.10
C CYS A 94 8.87 -25.68 -7.27
N PRO A 95 9.75 -26.69 -7.19
CA PRO A 95 11.04 -26.54 -6.54
C PRO A 95 11.89 -25.45 -7.21
N LEU A 96 12.52 -24.61 -6.40
CA LEU A 96 13.43 -23.55 -6.84
C LEU A 96 14.65 -23.51 -5.91
N PRO A 97 15.82 -23.02 -6.39
CA PRO A 97 16.96 -22.75 -5.53
C PRO A 97 16.59 -21.87 -4.33
N ALA A 98 17.25 -22.08 -3.18
CA ALA A 98 16.87 -21.45 -1.91
C ALA A 98 16.81 -19.89 -1.93
N PRO A 99 17.70 -19.17 -2.64
CA PRO A 99 17.55 -17.71 -2.78
C PRO A 99 16.25 -17.31 -3.47
N LEU A 100 15.86 -18.05 -4.52
CA LEU A 100 14.68 -17.76 -5.32
C LEU A 100 13.39 -18.20 -4.64
N SER A 101 13.40 -19.30 -3.87
CA SER A 101 12.21 -19.80 -3.19
C SER A 101 11.61 -18.78 -2.18
N ARG A 102 12.42 -17.83 -1.70
CA ARG A 102 12.00 -16.77 -0.76
C ARG A 102 11.32 -15.58 -1.44
N ILE A 103 11.51 -15.42 -2.74
CA ILE A 103 10.99 -14.32 -3.55
C ILE A 103 10.02 -14.79 -4.64
N ALA A 104 9.83 -16.10 -4.76
CA ALA A 104 8.97 -16.72 -5.76
C ALA A 104 7.49 -16.63 -5.38
N LEU A 105 6.70 -16.26 -6.37
CA LEU A 105 5.25 -16.18 -6.34
C LEU A 105 4.68 -16.91 -7.56
N PHE A 106 3.58 -17.62 -7.35
CA PHE A 106 3.00 -18.51 -8.34
C PHE A 106 1.69 -17.95 -8.88
N ASP A 107 1.63 -17.82 -10.21
CA ASP A 107 0.48 -17.34 -10.97
C ASP A 107 -0.25 -18.52 -11.61
N VAL A 108 -0.97 -19.26 -10.75
CA VAL A 108 -1.58 -20.55 -11.09
C VAL A 108 -2.63 -20.44 -12.19
N ASP A 109 -3.38 -19.33 -12.23
CA ASP A 109 -4.50 -19.09 -13.15
C ASP A 109 -4.15 -18.13 -14.30
N HIS A 110 -2.87 -17.74 -14.40
CA HIS A 110 -2.34 -16.75 -15.34
C HIS A 110 -3.00 -15.36 -15.25
N MET A 111 -3.78 -15.06 -14.20
CA MET A 111 -4.46 -13.77 -14.09
C MET A 111 -3.47 -12.62 -13.95
N VAL A 112 -2.35 -12.84 -13.24
CA VAL A 112 -1.29 -11.83 -13.13
C VAL A 112 -0.59 -11.68 -14.48
N SER A 113 -0.18 -12.77 -15.10
CA SER A 113 0.52 -12.79 -16.37
C SER A 113 -0.28 -12.09 -17.49
N LYS A 114 -1.61 -12.26 -17.50
CA LYS A 114 -2.54 -11.56 -18.41
C LYS A 114 -2.59 -10.05 -18.14
N ARG A 115 -2.65 -9.63 -16.87
CA ARG A 115 -2.68 -8.21 -16.47
C ARG A 115 -1.38 -7.48 -16.80
N PHE A 116 -0.26 -8.15 -16.63
CA PHE A 116 1.07 -7.59 -16.94
C PHE A 116 1.44 -7.75 -18.42
N GLY A 117 0.66 -8.48 -19.23
CA GLY A 117 0.89 -8.59 -20.67
C GLY A 117 2.02 -9.55 -21.07
N VAL A 118 2.43 -10.43 -20.17
CA VAL A 118 3.36 -11.53 -20.44
C VAL A 118 2.64 -12.80 -20.89
N PHE A 119 1.31 -12.87 -20.78
CA PHE A 119 0.49 -13.94 -21.31
C PHE A 119 -0.71 -13.39 -22.12
N PRO A 120 -1.19 -14.11 -23.16
CA PRO A 120 -2.30 -13.64 -23.99
C PRO A 120 -3.60 -13.39 -23.22
N LYS A 121 -4.39 -12.42 -23.67
CA LYS A 121 -5.72 -12.12 -23.11
C LYS A 121 -6.72 -13.25 -23.32
N SER A 122 -6.66 -13.91 -24.48
CA SER A 122 -7.43 -15.12 -24.79
C SER A 122 -6.79 -16.36 -24.19
N ASP A 123 -7.48 -17.50 -24.20
CA ASP A 123 -6.84 -18.77 -23.86
C ASP A 123 -5.66 -19.00 -24.80
N GLY A 124 -4.48 -19.02 -24.20
CA GLY A 124 -3.20 -19.20 -24.85
C GLY A 124 -2.53 -20.43 -24.27
N ASP A 125 -1.65 -21.03 -25.06
CA ASP A 125 -0.73 -22.06 -24.58
C ASP A 125 0.52 -21.41 -23.93
N ALA A 126 1.21 -22.12 -23.04
CA ALA A 126 2.47 -21.74 -22.41
C ALA A 126 3.54 -21.25 -23.40
N ARG A 127 3.50 -21.72 -24.66
CA ARG A 127 4.36 -21.23 -25.76
C ARG A 127 4.23 -19.72 -26.05
N HIS A 128 3.12 -19.11 -25.62
CA HIS A 128 2.88 -17.67 -25.75
C HIS A 128 3.26 -16.88 -24.50
N PHE A 129 3.75 -17.55 -23.45
CA PHE A 129 4.30 -16.87 -22.29
C PHE A 129 5.59 -16.16 -22.69
N ARG A 130 5.70 -14.90 -22.29
CA ARG A 130 6.84 -14.08 -22.65
C ARG A 130 7.65 -13.78 -21.39
N GLN A 131 8.82 -14.42 -21.29
CA GLN A 131 9.75 -14.12 -20.22
C GLN A 131 10.19 -12.67 -20.29
N GLN A 132 10.06 -11.96 -19.17
CA GLN A 132 10.19 -10.52 -19.14
C GLN A 132 10.53 -10.07 -17.72
N VAL A 133 11.34 -9.02 -17.62
CA VAL A 133 11.49 -8.26 -16.39
C VAL A 133 10.79 -6.91 -16.54
N MET A 134 10.07 -6.50 -15.51
CA MET A 134 9.46 -5.18 -15.42
C MET A 134 10.01 -4.49 -14.20
N LEU A 135 10.61 -3.33 -14.41
CA LEU A 135 11.14 -2.50 -13.33
C LEU A 135 10.10 -1.46 -12.95
N PHE A 136 9.86 -1.31 -11.65
CA PHE A 136 8.98 -0.31 -11.07
C PHE A 136 9.75 0.56 -10.10
N ASP A 137 9.42 1.85 -10.10
CA ASP A 137 9.95 2.82 -9.15
C ASP A 137 9.30 2.64 -7.75
N PRO A 138 9.78 3.33 -6.69
CA PRO A 138 9.18 3.27 -5.36
C PRO A 138 7.70 3.65 -5.29
N MET A 139 7.18 4.41 -6.27
CA MET A 139 5.75 4.75 -6.40
C MET A 139 4.95 3.67 -7.15
N SER A 140 5.56 2.51 -7.42
CA SER A 140 4.96 1.41 -8.19
C SER A 140 4.56 1.82 -9.61
N ARG A 141 5.33 2.71 -10.25
CA ARG A 141 5.15 3.10 -11.67
C ARG A 141 6.17 2.36 -12.52
N LEU A 142 5.74 1.85 -13.66
CA LEU A 142 6.61 1.14 -14.58
C LEU A 142 7.72 2.09 -15.07
N VAL A 143 8.96 1.70 -14.85
CA VAL A 143 10.14 2.38 -15.41
C VAL A 143 10.41 1.81 -16.80
N GLU A 144 10.52 0.49 -16.89
CA GLU A 144 10.78 -0.20 -18.14
C GLU A 144 10.31 -1.66 -18.11
N ALA A 145 10.23 -2.24 -19.30
CA ALA A 145 9.72 -3.58 -19.51
C ALA A 145 10.60 -4.29 -20.57
N THR A 146 11.45 -5.22 -20.13
CA THR A 146 12.51 -5.82 -20.97
C THR A 146 12.25 -7.30 -21.22
N ARG A 147 12.14 -7.69 -22.49
CA ARG A 147 12.04 -9.12 -22.89
C ARG A 147 13.34 -9.83 -22.56
N LEU A 148 13.25 -10.95 -21.84
CA LEU A 148 14.40 -11.77 -21.52
C LEU A 148 14.63 -12.77 -22.66
N LYS A 149 15.64 -12.49 -23.50
CA LYS A 149 16.09 -13.40 -24.56
C LYS A 149 17.44 -14.01 -24.23
N THR A 150 18.24 -13.32 -23.43
CA THR A 150 19.61 -13.67 -23.04
C THR A 150 19.85 -13.34 -21.56
N SER A 151 20.87 -13.93 -20.94
CA SER A 151 21.25 -13.60 -19.56
C SER A 151 21.67 -12.14 -19.41
N ALA A 152 22.25 -11.55 -20.46
CA ALA A 152 22.62 -10.14 -20.49
C ALA A 152 21.41 -9.21 -20.33
N ASP A 153 20.24 -9.58 -20.88
CA ASP A 153 19.01 -8.80 -20.69
C ASP A 153 18.61 -8.72 -19.20
N LEU A 154 18.74 -9.86 -18.49
CA LEU A 154 18.46 -9.94 -17.07
C LEU A 154 19.48 -9.11 -16.27
N GLU A 155 20.77 -9.29 -16.55
CA GLU A 155 21.84 -8.57 -15.85
C GLU A 155 21.72 -7.06 -16.01
N ASN A 156 21.45 -6.58 -17.23
CA ASN A 156 21.24 -5.16 -17.49
C ASN A 156 20.05 -4.61 -16.72
N ALA A 157 18.93 -5.34 -16.66
CA ALA A 157 17.77 -4.92 -15.88
C ALA A 157 18.03 -4.93 -14.36
N MET A 158 18.81 -5.89 -13.85
CA MET A 158 19.19 -5.92 -12.44
C MET A 158 20.18 -4.80 -12.08
N ALA A 159 21.09 -4.47 -12.98
CA ALA A 159 21.97 -3.30 -12.83
C ALA A 159 21.16 -2.00 -12.83
N HIS A 160 20.18 -1.87 -13.72
CA HIS A 160 19.28 -0.71 -13.75
C HIS A 160 18.43 -0.63 -12.48
N LEU A 161 17.88 -1.75 -11.99
CA LEU A 161 17.19 -1.82 -10.70
C LEU A 161 18.08 -1.31 -9.55
N ALA A 162 19.33 -1.76 -9.48
CA ALA A 162 20.27 -1.37 -8.43
C ALA A 162 20.70 0.11 -8.53
N ALA A 163 20.65 0.69 -9.72
CA ALA A 163 20.97 2.10 -9.98
C ALA A 163 19.76 3.04 -9.77
N GLN A 164 18.54 2.51 -9.59
CA GLN A 164 17.37 3.36 -9.31
C GLN A 164 17.52 4.10 -7.98
N PRO A 165 16.94 5.30 -7.86
CA PRO A 165 16.97 6.02 -6.59
C PRO A 165 16.13 5.28 -5.54
N ALA A 166 16.63 5.25 -4.31
CA ALA A 166 15.91 4.68 -3.15
C ALA A 166 14.60 5.42 -2.83
N GLN A 167 14.44 6.65 -3.33
CA GLN A 167 13.28 7.50 -3.14
C GLN A 167 12.80 8.01 -4.50
N ALA A 168 11.48 8.13 -4.65
CA ALA A 168 10.89 8.75 -5.83
C ALA A 168 11.41 10.19 -6.02
N SER A 169 11.85 10.51 -7.23
CA SER A 169 12.36 11.84 -7.55
C SER A 169 11.75 12.37 -8.85
N PHE A 170 11.54 13.68 -8.90
CA PHE A 170 11.10 14.40 -10.09
C PHE A 170 12.07 15.54 -10.37
N GLY A 171 12.83 15.45 -11.46
CA GLY A 171 13.84 16.45 -11.83
C GLY A 171 14.90 16.66 -10.74
N ASN A 172 15.48 15.58 -10.22
CA ASN A 172 16.45 15.58 -9.12
C ASN A 172 15.95 16.15 -7.79
N ARG A 173 14.63 16.27 -7.60
CA ARG A 173 14.02 16.65 -6.33
C ARG A 173 13.23 15.48 -5.76
N PRO A 174 13.32 15.22 -4.44
CA PRO A 174 12.46 14.23 -3.80
C PRO A 174 10.98 14.55 -4.00
N VAL A 175 10.19 13.57 -4.41
CA VAL A 175 8.73 13.72 -4.53
C VAL A 175 8.14 13.73 -3.13
N GLN A 176 7.40 14.78 -2.81
CA GLN A 176 6.71 14.87 -1.53
C GLN A 176 5.43 14.01 -1.54
N PRO A 177 5.09 13.32 -0.43
CA PRO A 177 3.83 12.61 -0.34
C PRO A 177 2.65 13.59 -0.43
N PRO A 178 1.54 13.25 -1.12
CA PRO A 178 0.39 14.13 -1.30
C PRO A 178 -0.48 14.15 -0.04
N ILE A 179 -0.02 14.85 0.99
CA ILE A 179 -0.61 14.89 2.33
C ILE A 179 -0.87 16.32 2.79
N LEU A 180 -1.67 16.49 3.83
CA LEU A 180 -1.80 17.75 4.57
C LEU A 180 -1.14 17.64 5.93
N THR A 181 -0.33 18.62 6.28
CA THR A 181 0.22 18.81 7.62
C THR A 181 -0.43 20.03 8.25
N LEU A 182 -1.32 19.79 9.22
CA LEU A 182 -2.18 20.83 9.80
C LEU A 182 -1.83 21.05 11.27
N PRO A 183 -1.21 22.19 11.64
CA PRO A 183 -0.94 22.48 13.05
C PRO A 183 -2.23 22.89 13.79
N ARG A 184 -2.24 22.75 15.12
CA ARG A 184 -3.29 23.30 16.01
C ARG A 184 -4.72 22.83 15.68
N VAL A 185 -4.88 21.60 15.20
CA VAL A 185 -6.20 20.99 15.00
C VAL A 185 -6.89 20.81 16.34
N PHE A 186 -6.20 20.21 17.33
CA PHE A 186 -6.66 20.11 18.71
C PHE A 186 -5.93 21.10 19.63
N SER A 187 -6.64 21.59 20.66
CA SER A 187 -6.03 22.36 21.74
C SER A 187 -5.30 21.45 22.72
N ALA A 188 -4.36 22.01 23.49
CA ALA A 188 -3.65 21.29 24.54
C ALA A 188 -4.61 20.64 25.56
N GLU A 189 -5.67 21.33 25.94
CA GLU A 189 -6.71 20.84 26.86
C GLU A 189 -7.47 19.62 26.30
N LEU A 190 -7.84 19.64 25.01
CA LEU A 190 -8.48 18.50 24.36
C LEU A 190 -7.52 17.31 24.26
N CYS A 191 -6.26 17.56 23.90
CA CYS A 191 -5.22 16.54 23.88
C CYS A 191 -5.05 15.87 25.25
N ALA A 192 -4.94 16.67 26.32
CA ALA A 192 -4.81 16.15 27.69
C ALA A 192 -6.04 15.33 28.11
N THR A 193 -7.25 15.79 27.77
CA THR A 193 -8.51 15.07 28.04
C THR A 193 -8.54 13.70 27.37
N LEU A 194 -8.09 13.62 26.11
CA LEU A 194 -8.04 12.37 25.34
C LEU A 194 -6.99 11.38 25.90
N ILE A 195 -5.80 11.87 26.26
CA ILE A 195 -4.76 11.06 26.91
C ILE A 195 -5.26 10.54 28.26
N ALA A 196 -5.88 11.39 29.08
CA ALA A 196 -6.43 10.99 30.37
C ALA A 196 -7.54 9.93 30.22
N SER A 197 -8.38 10.05 29.18
CA SER A 197 -9.42 9.06 28.89
C SER A 197 -8.83 7.71 28.50
N HIS A 198 -7.78 7.69 27.67
CA HIS A 198 -7.05 6.47 27.33
C HIS A 198 -6.41 5.82 28.57
N ARG A 199 -5.76 6.60 29.44
CA ARG A 199 -5.11 6.09 30.66
C ARG A 199 -6.07 5.49 31.69
N ARG A 200 -7.32 5.93 31.71
CA ARG A 200 -8.36 5.38 32.60
C ARG A 200 -8.94 4.06 32.08
N ASP A 201 -8.79 3.77 30.79
CA ASP A 201 -9.26 2.52 30.21
C ASP A 201 -8.26 1.39 30.47
N THR A 202 -8.75 0.26 30.99
CA THR A 202 -7.93 -0.91 31.33
C THR A 202 -7.82 -1.92 30.19
N ARG A 203 -8.30 -1.57 28.97
CA ARG A 203 -8.34 -2.48 27.82
C ARG A 203 -6.96 -2.70 27.17
N THR A 204 -6.83 -3.88 26.53
CA THR A 204 -5.59 -4.50 26.06
C THR A 204 -5.25 -4.18 24.59
N MET A 205 -4.11 -4.70 24.10
CA MET A 205 -3.57 -4.48 22.74
C MET A 205 -4.59 -4.67 21.61
N SER A 206 -4.48 -3.82 20.57
CA SER A 206 -5.39 -3.81 19.40
C SER A 206 -4.80 -4.52 18.18
N GLY A 207 -5.64 -5.26 17.45
CA GLY A 207 -5.25 -5.98 16.23
C GLY A 207 -5.29 -5.15 14.94
N VAL A 208 -5.08 -5.82 13.81
CA VAL A 208 -5.20 -5.30 12.44
C VAL A 208 -6.33 -5.96 11.67
N MET A 209 -6.90 -5.25 10.70
CA MET A 209 -7.98 -5.81 9.87
C MET A 209 -7.36 -6.62 8.73
N ARG A 210 -7.76 -7.88 8.60
CA ARG A 210 -7.40 -8.74 7.46
C ARG A 210 -8.64 -9.30 6.80
N CYS A 211 -8.57 -9.51 5.50
CA CYS A 211 -9.57 -10.27 4.78
C CYS A 211 -9.25 -11.76 4.89
N VAL A 212 -10.12 -12.54 5.53
CA VAL A 212 -10.03 -14.01 5.62
C VAL A 212 -11.34 -14.57 5.09
N ASN A 213 -11.27 -15.42 4.06
CA ASN A 213 -12.44 -16.00 3.38
C ASN A 213 -13.48 -14.96 2.93
N GLY A 214 -13.01 -13.82 2.39
CA GLY A 214 -13.86 -12.74 1.91
C GLY A 214 -14.47 -11.86 3.02
N ARG A 215 -14.20 -12.14 4.29
CA ARG A 215 -14.69 -11.37 5.45
C ARG A 215 -13.56 -10.61 6.10
N THR A 216 -13.86 -9.41 6.60
CA THR A 216 -12.89 -8.58 7.30
C THR A 216 -12.91 -8.92 8.80
N ILE A 217 -11.83 -9.49 9.32
CA ILE A 217 -11.67 -9.85 10.74
C ILE A 217 -10.50 -9.10 11.38
N GLY A 218 -10.56 -8.90 12.70
CA GLY A 218 -9.44 -8.39 13.48
C GLY A 218 -8.48 -9.52 13.85
N VAL A 219 -7.19 -9.37 13.55
CA VAL A 219 -6.12 -10.32 13.88
C VAL A 219 -5.05 -9.63 14.70
N HIS A 220 -4.57 -10.26 15.76
CA HIS A 220 -3.42 -9.79 16.52
C HIS A 220 -2.14 -10.30 15.88
N ASP A 221 -1.39 -9.40 15.23
CA ASP A 221 -0.08 -9.67 14.65
C ASP A 221 0.90 -8.64 15.22
N THR A 222 1.67 -9.06 16.23
CA THR A 222 2.57 -8.18 16.98
C THR A 222 3.80 -7.75 16.20
N ASP A 223 4.13 -8.41 15.09
CA ASP A 223 5.23 -8.00 14.22
C ASP A 223 4.75 -6.97 13.18
N PHE A 224 3.45 -6.95 12.92
CA PHE A 224 2.83 -5.98 12.04
C PHE A 224 2.33 -4.74 12.78
N LYS A 225 1.81 -4.88 14.00
CA LYS A 225 1.28 -3.76 14.78
C LYS A 225 1.39 -3.99 16.29
N ARG A 226 1.96 -3.00 16.99
CA ARG A 226 1.96 -2.92 18.46
C ARG A 226 1.39 -1.58 18.92
N ARG A 227 0.10 -1.59 19.26
CA ARG A 227 -0.64 -0.39 19.69
C ARG A 227 -1.80 -0.74 20.63
N ARG A 228 -2.01 0.06 21.67
CA ARG A 228 -3.18 -0.05 22.58
C ARG A 228 -4.22 0.98 22.17
N ASP A 229 -5.46 0.55 21.94
CA ASP A 229 -6.52 1.41 21.41
C ASP A 229 -7.62 1.63 22.46
N TYR A 230 -8.00 2.89 22.65
CA TYR A 230 -9.18 3.31 23.41
C TYR A 230 -10.23 3.86 22.45
N LEU A 231 -11.43 3.27 22.44
CA LEU A 231 -12.57 3.79 21.70
C LEU A 231 -13.34 4.78 22.58
N ILE A 232 -13.49 6.01 22.08
CA ILE A 232 -14.24 7.07 22.72
C ILE A 232 -15.74 6.80 22.50
N THR A 233 -16.50 6.77 23.58
CA THR A 233 -17.96 6.61 23.56
C THR A 233 -18.72 7.80 24.14
N ASP A 234 -18.02 8.72 24.83
CA ASP A 234 -18.63 9.92 25.40
C ASP A 234 -19.12 10.87 24.30
N ALA A 235 -20.43 11.12 24.26
CA ALA A 235 -21.08 11.86 23.19
C ALA A 235 -20.66 13.33 23.14
N ALA A 236 -20.43 13.96 24.30
CA ALA A 236 -20.03 15.37 24.37
C ALA A 236 -18.60 15.56 23.84
N LEU A 237 -17.69 14.65 24.21
CA LEU A 237 -16.32 14.61 23.70
C LEU A 237 -16.28 14.31 22.20
N ILE A 238 -17.10 13.38 21.72
CA ILE A 238 -17.27 13.11 20.28
C ILE A 238 -17.74 14.36 19.54
N ALA A 239 -18.74 15.07 20.04
CA ALA A 239 -19.24 16.30 19.42
C ALA A 239 -18.17 17.40 19.36
N ARG A 240 -17.39 17.55 20.44
CA ARG A 240 -16.24 18.48 20.49
C ARG A 240 -15.19 18.13 19.43
N ILE A 241 -14.84 16.85 19.31
CA ILE A 241 -13.90 16.34 18.29
C ILE A 241 -14.42 16.62 16.88
N GLN A 242 -15.67 16.24 16.59
CA GLN A 242 -16.31 16.47 15.29
C GLN A 242 -16.28 17.96 14.92
N GLY A 243 -16.56 18.85 15.88
CA GLY A 243 -16.46 20.29 15.70
C GLY A 243 -15.08 20.72 15.22
N ARG A 244 -14.00 20.23 15.85
CA ARG A 244 -12.62 20.53 15.45
C ARG A 244 -12.27 20.00 14.06
N ILE A 245 -12.66 18.75 13.75
CA ILE A 245 -12.41 18.17 12.42
C ILE A 245 -13.14 18.99 11.34
N ARG A 246 -14.40 19.36 11.58
CA ARG A 246 -15.21 20.17 10.66
C ARG A 246 -14.61 21.54 10.38
N THR A 247 -14.04 22.21 11.38
CA THR A 247 -13.51 23.57 11.20
C THR A 247 -12.05 23.61 10.76
N ALA A 248 -11.25 22.62 11.15
CA ALA A 248 -9.79 22.67 10.95
C ALA A 248 -9.27 21.71 9.87
N VAL A 249 -10.01 20.64 9.53
CA VAL A 249 -9.54 19.61 8.59
C VAL A 249 -10.38 19.57 7.31
N LEU A 250 -11.70 19.56 7.41
CA LEU A 250 -12.57 19.40 6.23
C LEU A 250 -12.40 20.51 5.17
N PRO A 251 -12.24 21.80 5.52
CA PRO A 251 -12.00 22.84 4.52
C PRO A 251 -10.70 22.62 3.75
N GLU A 252 -9.66 22.11 4.41
CA GLU A 252 -8.36 21.83 3.80
C GLU A 252 -8.42 20.60 2.88
N LEU A 253 -9.19 19.57 3.26
CA LEU A 253 -9.47 18.43 2.38
C LEU A 253 -10.24 18.86 1.12
N GLN A 254 -11.27 19.71 1.28
CA GLN A 254 -12.01 20.24 0.14
C GLN A 254 -11.10 21.08 -0.76
N LYS A 255 -10.26 21.94 -0.18
CA LYS A 255 -9.36 22.82 -0.92
C LYS A 255 -8.30 22.04 -1.71
N ALA A 256 -7.66 21.06 -1.09
CA ALA A 256 -6.53 20.35 -1.69
C ALA A 256 -6.93 19.16 -2.57
N PHE A 257 -8.03 18.48 -2.23
CA PHE A 257 -8.43 17.23 -2.90
C PHE A 257 -9.85 17.26 -3.48
N GLY A 258 -10.62 18.34 -3.28
CA GLY A 258 -11.99 18.45 -3.79
C GLY A 258 -12.98 17.51 -3.10
N ILE A 259 -12.64 16.97 -1.92
CA ILE A 259 -13.44 15.95 -1.23
C ILE A 259 -14.36 16.57 -0.17
N ALA A 260 -15.66 16.40 -0.37
CA ALA A 260 -16.69 16.71 0.61
C ALA A 260 -16.93 15.49 1.52
N ALA A 261 -16.11 15.31 2.55
CA ALA A 261 -16.32 14.23 3.51
C ALA A 261 -17.55 14.51 4.38
N THR A 262 -18.49 13.57 4.41
CA THR A 262 -19.78 13.71 5.12
C THR A 262 -19.86 12.85 6.38
N ARG A 263 -18.96 11.88 6.52
CA ARG A 263 -18.97 10.91 7.61
C ARG A 263 -17.58 10.72 8.18
N MET A 264 -17.54 10.40 9.46
CA MET A 264 -16.33 10.05 10.19
C MET A 264 -16.58 8.78 11.00
N GLU A 265 -15.59 7.90 11.05
CA GLU A 265 -15.61 6.72 11.89
C GLU A 265 -14.36 6.63 12.76
N ARG A 266 -14.40 5.68 13.71
CA ARG A 266 -13.26 5.29 14.54
C ARG A 266 -12.75 6.44 15.42
N TYR A 267 -13.59 6.87 16.36
CA TYR A 267 -13.23 7.81 17.43
C TYR A 267 -12.27 7.15 18.42
N LEU A 268 -10.99 7.05 18.05
CA LEU A 268 -10.04 6.16 18.69
C LEU A 268 -8.76 6.89 19.06
N VAL A 269 -8.32 6.69 20.30
CA VAL A 269 -6.99 7.08 20.76
C VAL A 269 -6.10 5.84 20.75
N GLY A 270 -5.02 5.86 19.97
CA GLY A 270 -3.99 4.83 19.98
C GLY A 270 -2.80 5.26 20.84
N SER A 271 -2.19 4.33 21.57
CA SER A 271 -0.88 4.52 22.20
C SER A 271 0.16 3.53 21.70
N TYR A 272 1.35 4.07 21.41
CA TYR A 272 2.55 3.32 21.04
C TYR A 272 3.62 3.60 22.10
N SER A 273 4.10 2.56 22.79
CA SER A 273 5.07 2.70 23.88
C SER A 273 6.43 2.17 23.48
N ALA A 274 7.51 2.82 23.94
CA ALA A 274 8.86 2.30 23.79
C ALA A 274 9.03 0.92 24.43
N ASN A 275 8.36 0.66 25.56
CA ASN A 275 8.43 -0.62 26.28
C ASN A 275 7.95 -1.81 25.43
N ASP A 276 7.00 -1.55 24.52
CA ASP A 276 6.44 -2.58 23.64
C ASP A 276 7.11 -2.55 22.25
N VAL A 277 8.05 -1.62 22.00
CA VAL A 277 8.55 -1.28 20.66
C VAL A 277 7.37 -0.93 19.74
N GLY A 278 6.47 -0.08 20.24
CA GLY A 278 5.21 0.27 19.60
C GLY A 278 5.41 0.79 18.18
N HIS A 279 4.80 0.12 17.20
CA HIS A 279 4.95 0.43 15.78
C HIS A 279 3.70 0.03 14.98
N PHE A 280 3.69 0.41 13.70
CA PHE A 280 2.76 -0.12 12.71
C PHE A 280 3.49 -0.25 11.37
N ALA A 281 3.68 -1.49 10.91
CA ALA A 281 4.34 -1.81 9.66
C ALA A 281 3.63 -1.17 8.45
N PRO A 282 4.31 -1.04 7.28
CA PRO A 282 3.73 -0.46 6.08
C PRO A 282 2.39 -1.10 5.70
N HIS A 283 1.36 -0.27 5.53
CA HIS A 283 0.02 -0.69 5.17
C HIS A 283 -0.76 0.41 4.44
N ARG A 284 -1.91 0.01 3.90
CA ARG A 284 -2.96 0.89 3.36
C ARG A 284 -4.25 0.64 4.13
N ASP A 285 -5.06 1.66 4.31
CA ASP A 285 -6.23 1.62 5.19
C ASP A 285 -7.54 1.21 4.50
N ASN A 286 -7.53 1.01 3.18
CA ASN A 286 -8.74 0.76 2.37
C ASN A 286 -8.70 -0.52 1.51
N THR A 287 -7.85 -1.50 1.87
CA THR A 287 -7.61 -2.71 1.06
C THR A 287 -8.53 -3.89 1.38
N THR A 288 -9.38 -3.80 2.40
CA THR A 288 -10.34 -4.87 2.74
C THR A 288 -11.77 -4.45 2.43
N PRO A 289 -12.71 -5.38 2.17
CA PRO A 289 -14.10 -5.03 1.91
C PRO A 289 -14.73 -4.14 2.99
N GLY A 290 -14.41 -4.40 4.27
CA GLY A 290 -14.91 -3.61 5.40
C GLY A 290 -14.23 -2.27 5.62
N THR A 291 -13.18 -1.94 4.86
CA THR A 291 -12.47 -0.66 4.94
C THR A 291 -12.40 0.10 3.62
N ALA A 292 -12.88 -0.49 2.51
CA ALA A 292 -12.87 0.09 1.17
C ALA A 292 -13.61 1.43 1.03
N HIS A 293 -14.50 1.75 1.98
CA HIS A 293 -15.21 3.04 2.01
C HIS A 293 -14.34 4.20 2.46
N ARG A 294 -13.24 3.94 3.17
CA ARG A 294 -12.39 5.00 3.73
C ARG A 294 -11.73 5.81 2.63
N ARG A 295 -11.71 7.14 2.79
CA ARG A 295 -11.07 8.07 1.84
C ARG A 295 -9.79 8.65 2.42
N PHE A 296 -9.87 9.23 3.61
CA PHE A 296 -8.72 9.85 4.28
C PHE A 296 -8.58 9.36 5.72
N ALA A 297 -7.33 9.14 6.10
CA ALA A 297 -6.91 8.95 7.48
C ALA A 297 -6.47 10.30 8.05
N ILE A 298 -6.75 10.53 9.33
CA ILE A 298 -6.30 11.73 10.04
C ILE A 298 -5.50 11.24 11.24
N SER A 299 -4.19 11.44 11.24
CA SER A 299 -3.33 11.11 12.39
C SER A 299 -3.02 12.37 13.17
N ILE A 300 -3.70 12.57 14.30
CA ILE A 300 -3.48 13.73 15.19
C ILE A 300 -2.59 13.30 16.35
N ASN A 301 -1.42 13.90 16.52
CA ASN A 301 -0.59 13.66 17.70
C ASN A 301 -1.20 14.37 18.91
N LEU A 302 -1.30 13.67 20.05
CA LEU A 302 -1.85 14.24 21.30
C LEU A 302 -0.75 14.71 22.25
N ASN A 303 0.48 14.25 22.05
CA ASN A 303 1.68 14.70 22.73
C ASN A 303 2.85 14.74 21.72
N ASP A 304 4.00 15.25 22.16
CA ASP A 304 5.24 15.35 21.38
C ASP A 304 6.50 14.90 22.16
N ASP A 305 6.37 14.63 23.46
CA ASP A 305 7.43 14.05 24.30
C ASP A 305 7.56 12.53 24.08
N PHE A 306 8.09 12.16 22.91
CA PHE A 306 8.51 10.80 22.54
C PHE A 306 9.52 10.84 21.39
N ASP A 307 10.34 9.81 21.26
CA ASP A 307 11.26 9.63 20.11
C ASP A 307 10.85 8.40 19.29
N GLY A 308 11.16 8.40 17.99
CA GLY A 308 10.59 7.43 17.06
C GLY A 308 9.08 7.65 16.86
N GLY A 309 8.31 6.62 16.53
CA GLY A 309 6.84 6.73 16.44
C GLY A 309 6.30 7.63 15.34
N VAL A 310 7.15 8.05 14.39
CA VAL A 310 6.79 9.03 13.35
C VAL A 310 6.04 8.34 12.21
N VAL A 311 5.14 9.08 11.55
CA VAL A 311 4.42 8.59 10.37
C VAL A 311 5.30 8.78 9.14
N SER A 312 5.51 7.75 8.33
CA SER A 312 6.25 7.85 7.07
C SER A 312 5.44 7.32 5.90
N PHE A 313 5.85 7.69 4.68
CA PHE A 313 5.22 7.31 3.41
C PHE A 313 6.26 6.70 2.49
N PRO A 314 6.53 5.38 2.58
CA PRO A 314 7.68 4.74 1.93
C PRO A 314 7.75 4.94 0.42
N GLU A 315 6.60 5.06 -0.26
CA GLU A 315 6.50 5.34 -1.71
C GLU A 315 7.13 6.68 -2.11
N TYR A 316 7.28 7.60 -1.16
CA TYR A 316 7.75 8.96 -1.34
C TYR A 316 9.06 9.25 -0.63
N GLY A 317 9.61 8.29 0.13
CA GLY A 317 10.90 8.43 0.80
C GLY A 317 10.95 7.86 2.21
N PRO A 318 12.15 7.85 2.81
CA PRO A 318 12.37 7.30 4.15
C PRO A 318 11.98 8.28 5.28
N GLU A 319 11.75 9.56 4.94
CA GLU A 319 11.51 10.60 5.93
C GLU A 319 10.19 10.38 6.68
N GLY A 320 10.27 10.53 8.00
CA GLY A 320 9.12 10.47 8.89
C GLY A 320 8.69 11.86 9.36
N ILE A 321 7.40 12.01 9.61
CA ILE A 321 6.76 13.26 10.01
C ILE A 321 6.36 13.15 11.48
N LYS A 322 6.99 13.98 12.32
CA LYS A 322 6.61 14.17 13.72
C LYS A 322 5.70 15.40 13.84
N ALA A 323 4.39 15.17 13.80
CA ALA A 323 3.44 16.26 14.07
C ALA A 323 3.60 16.78 15.51
N PRO A 324 3.50 18.10 15.76
CA PRO A 324 3.45 18.64 17.11
C PRO A 324 2.19 18.18 17.84
N ALA A 325 2.14 18.33 19.16
CA ALA A 325 0.92 18.06 19.91
C ALA A 325 -0.26 18.90 19.37
N GLY A 326 -1.40 18.24 19.13
CA GLY A 326 -2.59 18.81 18.48
C GLY A 326 -2.47 19.00 16.97
N GLY A 327 -1.32 18.70 16.35
CA GLY A 327 -1.12 18.72 14.91
C GLY A 327 -1.56 17.42 14.23
N ALA A 328 -2.04 17.53 13.00
CA ALA A 328 -2.52 16.42 12.19
C ALA A 328 -1.67 16.18 10.95
N VAL A 329 -1.46 14.91 10.61
CA VAL A 329 -1.07 14.45 9.26
C VAL A 329 -2.30 13.81 8.63
N VAL A 330 -2.78 14.34 7.52
CA VAL A 330 -3.98 13.87 6.81
C VAL A 330 -3.60 13.36 5.45
N PHE A 331 -4.02 12.13 5.13
CA PHE A 331 -3.54 11.44 3.94
C PHE A 331 -4.58 10.47 3.40
N GLY A 332 -4.55 10.23 2.09
CA GLY A 332 -5.45 9.28 1.44
C GLY A 332 -5.23 7.86 1.98
N CYS A 333 -6.29 7.13 2.29
CA CYS A 333 -6.20 5.77 2.83
C CYS A 333 -5.54 4.76 1.87
N GLY A 334 -5.47 5.12 0.58
CA GLY A 334 -4.75 4.34 -0.42
C GLY A 334 -3.25 4.57 -0.43
N LEU A 335 -2.68 5.50 0.35
CA LEU A 335 -1.23 5.71 0.41
C LEU A 335 -0.59 4.66 1.33
N LEU A 336 0.55 4.10 0.91
CA LEU A 336 1.34 3.22 1.76
C LEU A 336 1.97 4.07 2.85
N HIS A 337 1.73 3.70 4.10
CA HIS A 337 2.24 4.44 5.23
C HIS A 337 2.60 3.52 6.39
N ALA A 338 3.49 3.99 7.26
CA ALA A 338 3.97 3.25 8.41
C ALA A 338 4.11 4.18 9.63
N VAL A 339 4.18 3.57 10.81
CA VAL A 339 4.59 4.23 12.05
C VAL A 339 5.86 3.54 12.53
N SER A 340 6.98 4.29 12.56
CA SER A 340 8.25 3.75 13.04
C SER A 340 8.17 3.34 14.51
N PRO A 341 9.02 2.41 14.97
CA PRO A 341 9.09 2.07 16.39
C PRO A 341 9.28 3.30 17.27
N VAL A 342 8.52 3.39 18.36
CA VAL A 342 8.79 4.34 19.44
C VAL A 342 10.03 3.86 20.18
N THR A 343 11.03 4.73 20.32
CA THR A 343 12.31 4.42 20.97
C THR A 343 12.43 5.05 22.37
N ARG A 344 11.66 6.12 22.63
CA ARG A 344 11.57 6.75 23.96
C ARG A 344 10.14 7.22 24.23
N GLY A 345 9.68 7.03 25.46
CA GLY A 345 8.40 7.54 25.93
C GLY A 345 7.20 6.79 25.37
N THR A 346 6.08 7.50 25.18
CA THR A 346 4.84 6.93 24.62
C THR A 346 4.17 7.95 23.73
N ARG A 347 3.92 7.58 22.47
CA ARG A 347 3.14 8.38 21.53
C ARG A 347 1.66 8.10 21.72
N TYR A 348 0.88 9.15 21.96
CA TYR A 348 -0.59 9.11 21.94
C TYR A 348 -1.09 9.82 20.69
N THR A 349 -2.06 9.22 20.01
CA THR A 349 -2.60 9.77 18.77
C THR A 349 -4.09 9.49 18.60
N PHE A 350 -4.84 10.46 18.08
CA PHE A 350 -6.23 10.28 17.67
C PHE A 350 -6.30 9.94 16.17
N LEU A 351 -7.00 8.85 15.83
CA LEU A 351 -6.89 8.18 14.52
C LEU A 351 -8.27 7.89 13.86
N PRO A 352 -9.04 8.91 13.46
CA PRO A 352 -10.28 8.70 12.74
C PRO A 352 -10.05 8.53 11.23
N PHE A 353 -11.09 8.02 10.58
CA PHE A 353 -11.20 8.00 9.12
C PHE A 353 -12.40 8.82 8.67
N VAL A 354 -12.25 9.54 7.57
CA VAL A 354 -13.36 10.29 6.94
C VAL A 354 -13.65 9.76 5.55
N TYR A 355 -14.91 9.85 5.14
CA TYR A 355 -15.38 9.38 3.85
C TYR A 355 -16.60 10.17 3.36
N ASP A 356 -16.82 10.11 2.06
CA ASP A 356 -17.87 10.79 1.31
C ASP A 356 -19.13 9.91 1.17
N GLU A 357 -20.10 10.40 0.40
CA GLU A 357 -21.34 9.66 0.12
C GLU A 357 -21.09 8.35 -0.63
N ALA A 358 -20.21 8.37 -1.62
CA ALA A 358 -19.82 7.16 -2.35
C ALA A 358 -19.18 6.12 -1.42
N GLY A 359 -18.34 6.55 -0.48
CA GLY A 359 -17.81 5.68 0.57
C GLY A 359 -18.92 5.05 1.41
N ALA A 360 -19.92 5.82 1.80
CA ALA A 360 -21.01 5.28 2.60
C ALA A 360 -21.86 4.25 1.88
N GLN A 361 -22.10 4.43 0.59
CA GLN A 361 -22.78 3.42 -0.24
C GLN A 361 -21.98 2.12 -0.28
N ILE A 362 -20.65 2.19 -0.43
CA ILE A 362 -19.76 1.02 -0.33
C ILE A 362 -19.91 0.33 1.03
N ARG A 363 -19.89 1.12 2.11
CA ARG A 363 -20.01 0.60 3.48
C ARG A 363 -21.36 -0.08 3.70
N GLN A 364 -22.46 0.55 3.28
CA GLN A 364 -23.81 -0.02 3.38
C GLN A 364 -23.94 -1.32 2.57
N ALA A 365 -23.42 -1.34 1.34
CA ALA A 365 -23.40 -2.56 0.52
C ALA A 365 -22.56 -3.68 1.16
N ASN A 366 -21.45 -3.35 1.83
CA ASN A 366 -20.66 -4.33 2.57
C ASN A 366 -21.42 -4.87 3.79
N LEU A 367 -22.08 -4.01 4.56
CA LEU A 367 -22.89 -4.42 5.71
C LEU A 367 -24.06 -5.33 5.28
N ALA A 368 -24.77 -4.99 4.20
CA ALA A 368 -25.89 -5.79 3.70
C ALA A 368 -25.49 -7.19 3.19
N ARG A 369 -24.20 -7.43 2.88
CA ARG A 369 -23.69 -8.76 2.48
C ARG A 369 -23.33 -9.65 3.67
N HIS A 370 -23.25 -9.09 4.88
CA HIS A 370 -22.67 -9.76 6.06
C HIS A 370 -23.47 -9.59 7.35
N GLY A 371 -24.49 -8.72 7.36
CA GLY A 371 -25.57 -8.71 8.36
C GLY A 371 -26.71 -9.61 7.90
#